data_AF-A0A183LEV7-F1
#
_entry.id   AF-A0A183LEV7-F1
#
_cell.length_a   1.000
_cell.length_b   1.000
_cell.length_c   1.000
_cell.angle_alpha   90.00
_cell.angle_beta   90.00
_cell.angle_gamma   90.00
#
_symmetry.space_group_name_H-M   'P 1'
#
loop_
_entity.id
_entity.type
_entity.pdbx_description
1 polymer ?
#
loop_
_entity_poly.entity_id
_entity_poly.type
_entity_poly.pdbx_seq_one_letter_code
_entity_poly.pdbx_strand_id
1 'polypeptide(L)'
;MGRNLKGIKEAITYACHVVLGNKKHHHKKWITVDSLRTIGERRNKMAVISSSRTRAETAKSQAEYTKSNKHVKKSIRTNKRKFVEYLSMTAEKAAREGDTRQLYDATKKFAGNYGKLERPVKNKEVKVITNTEEQQNRFLPEGTGDPLLLDRKAR
;
A
#
# COMPACT_ATOMS: atom_id res chain seq x y z
N MET A 1 -27.03 5.92 -39.14
CA MET A 1 -26.84 4.75 -38.25
C MET A 1 -25.67 5.05 -37.30
N GLY A 2 -25.92 5.78 -36.21
CA GLY A 2 -24.89 6.19 -35.26
C GLY A 2 -24.53 5.04 -34.31
N ARG A 3 -23.32 4.50 -34.43
CA ARG A 3 -22.83 3.43 -33.55
C ARG A 3 -22.86 3.90 -32.09
N ASN A 4 -23.42 3.08 -31.22
CA ASN A 4 -23.57 3.27 -29.78
C ASN A 4 -22.22 3.18 -29.05
N LEU A 5 -21.33 4.16 -29.24
CA LEU A 5 -20.01 4.27 -28.60
C LEU A 5 -20.03 4.01 -27.08
N LYS A 6 -21.14 4.35 -26.42
CA LYS A 6 -21.37 4.09 -25.00
C LYS A 6 -21.42 2.59 -24.67
N GLY A 7 -22.18 1.80 -25.43
CA GLY A 7 -22.31 0.35 -25.21
C GLY A 7 -21.00 -0.40 -25.46
N ILE A 8 -20.23 0.03 -26.46
CA ILE A 8 -18.90 -0.54 -26.75
C ILE A 8 -17.94 -0.27 -25.59
N LYS A 9 -17.94 0.97 -25.05
CA LYS A 9 -17.12 1.31 -23.88
C LYS A 9 -17.50 0.49 -22.64
N GLU A 10 -18.79 0.28 -22.40
CA GLU A 10 -19.30 -0.52 -21.29
C GLU A 10 -18.93 -2.01 -21.44
N ALA A 11 -19.07 -2.58 -22.65
CA ALA A 11 -18.68 -3.96 -22.94
C ALA A 11 -17.18 -4.20 -22.73
N ILE A 12 -16.33 -3.28 -23.22
CA ILE A 12 -14.87 -3.35 -23.01
C ILE A 12 -14.53 -3.21 -21.52
N THR A 13 -15.15 -2.27 -20.81
CA THR A 13 -14.92 -2.09 -19.36
C THR A 13 -15.32 -3.34 -18.58
N TYR A 14 -16.45 -3.95 -18.92
CA TYR A 14 -16.92 -5.19 -18.31
C TYR A 14 -15.95 -6.35 -18.57
N ALA A 15 -15.52 -6.54 -19.82
CA ALA A 15 -14.52 -7.57 -20.16
C ALA A 15 -13.21 -7.36 -19.40
N CYS A 16 -12.73 -6.12 -19.29
CA CYS A 16 -11.54 -5.80 -18.48
C CYS A 16 -11.75 -6.11 -17.00
N HIS A 17 -12.90 -5.78 -16.42
CA HIS A 17 -13.20 -6.13 -15.01
C HIS A 17 -13.26 -7.64 -14.79
N VAL A 18 -13.84 -8.41 -15.71
CA VAL A 18 -13.92 -9.88 -15.60
C VAL A 18 -12.55 -10.53 -15.72
N VAL A 19 -11.72 -10.06 -16.66
CA VAL A 19 -10.40 -10.66 -16.94
C VAL A 19 -9.34 -10.20 -15.95
N LEU A 20 -9.24 -8.89 -15.70
CA LEU A 20 -8.16 -8.30 -14.90
C LEU A 20 -8.56 -8.07 -13.44
N GLY A 21 -9.85 -8.11 -13.11
CA GLY A 21 -10.36 -7.72 -11.81
C GLY A 21 -10.18 -6.22 -11.53
N ASN A 22 -10.75 -5.77 -10.41
CA ASN A 22 -10.53 -4.40 -9.94
C ASN A 22 -9.22 -4.31 -9.18
N LYS A 23 -8.38 -3.31 -9.51
CA LYS A 23 -7.20 -2.99 -8.72
C LYS A 23 -7.63 -2.66 -7.29
N LYS A 24 -7.25 -3.51 -6.34
CA LYS A 24 -7.51 -3.25 -4.92
C LYS A 24 -6.70 -2.02 -4.49
N HIS A 25 -7.41 -0.93 -4.25
CA HIS A 25 -6.82 0.28 -3.67
C HIS A 25 -6.59 0.02 -2.19
N HIS A 26 -5.39 -0.45 -1.85
CA HIS A 26 -4.99 -0.48 -0.46
C HIS A 26 -4.78 0.94 0.02
N HIS A 27 -5.64 1.35 0.95
CA HIS A 27 -5.44 2.60 1.66
C HIS A 27 -4.10 2.56 2.38
N LYS A 28 -3.36 3.67 2.33
CA LYS A 28 -2.10 3.74 3.05
C LYS A 28 -2.41 3.64 4.52
N LYS A 29 -1.76 2.68 5.22
CA LYS A 29 -2.00 2.40 6.65
C LYS A 29 -1.85 3.64 7.56
N TRP A 30 -1.10 4.65 7.10
CA TRP A 30 -0.90 5.88 7.85
C TRP A 30 -2.02 6.92 7.69
N ILE A 31 -3.05 6.72 6.85
CA ILE A 31 -4.13 7.71 6.72
C ILE A 31 -5.26 7.37 7.70
N THR A 32 -5.52 8.30 8.62
CA THR A 32 -6.52 8.19 9.70
C THR A 32 -7.87 8.77 9.27
N VAL A 33 -8.94 8.32 9.91
CA VAL A 33 -10.32 8.83 9.75
C VAL A 33 -10.40 10.35 9.91
N ASP A 34 -9.71 10.92 10.90
CA ASP A 34 -9.66 12.38 11.10
C ASP A 34 -9.06 13.13 9.89
N SER A 35 -8.04 12.56 9.25
CA SER A 35 -7.46 13.14 8.02
C SER A 35 -8.44 13.08 6.85
N LEU A 36 -9.25 12.02 6.75
CA LEU A 36 -10.30 11.92 5.75
C LEU A 36 -11.43 12.92 5.99
N ARG A 37 -11.83 13.13 7.25
CA ARG A 37 -12.84 14.14 7.64
C ARG A 37 -12.40 15.54 7.20
N THR A 38 -11.17 15.94 7.55
CA THR A 38 -10.64 17.27 7.19
C THR A 38 -10.47 17.46 5.67
N ILE A 39 -10.19 16.38 4.91
CA ILE A 39 -10.22 16.40 3.45
C ILE A 39 -11.63 16.67 2.92
N GLY A 40 -12.65 16.05 3.52
CA GLY A 40 -14.06 16.28 3.22
C GLY A 40 -14.47 17.73 3.45
N GLU A 41 -14.14 18.29 4.62
CA GLU A 41 -14.40 19.70 4.95
C GLU A 41 -13.74 20.66 3.96
N ARG A 42 -12.51 20.38 3.54
CA ARG A 42 -11.81 21.15 2.51
C ARG A 42 -12.55 21.08 1.16
N ARG A 43 -13.10 19.92 0.79
CA ARG A 43 -13.88 19.75 -0.46
C ARG A 43 -15.17 20.57 -0.42
N ASN A 44 -15.87 20.57 0.71
CA ASN A 44 -17.08 21.37 0.87
C ASN A 44 -16.80 22.87 0.67
N LYS A 45 -15.69 23.37 1.24
CA LYS A 45 -15.26 24.76 1.03
C LYS A 45 -14.89 25.06 -0.44
N MET A 46 -14.38 24.08 -1.16
CA MET A 46 -14.17 24.19 -2.61
C MET A 46 -15.48 24.27 -3.38
N ALA A 47 -16.49 23.50 -2.99
CA ALA A 47 -17.81 23.58 -3.60
C ALA A 47 -18.42 24.98 -3.44
N VAL A 48 -18.27 25.60 -2.25
CA VAL A 48 -18.73 26.97 -2.00
C VAL A 48 -18.07 27.98 -2.96
N ILE A 49 -16.75 27.86 -3.19
CA ILE A 49 -16.03 28.71 -4.17
C ILE A 49 -16.55 28.48 -5.59
N SER A 50 -16.84 27.23 -5.97
CA SER A 50 -17.35 26.95 -7.32
C SER A 50 -18.76 27.50 -7.56
N SER A 51 -19.55 27.68 -6.50
CA SER A 51 -20.92 28.21 -6.56
C SER A 51 -21.05 29.71 -6.29
N SER A 52 -19.97 30.39 -5.87
CA SER A 52 -20.04 31.81 -5.50
C SER A 52 -20.31 32.70 -6.72
N ARG A 53 -21.18 33.70 -6.55
CA ARG A 53 -21.65 34.54 -7.66
C ARG A 53 -20.94 35.89 -7.72
N THR A 54 -20.47 36.39 -6.58
CA THR A 54 -19.81 37.70 -6.50
C THR A 54 -18.31 37.54 -6.20
N ARG A 55 -17.52 38.55 -6.61
CA ARG A 55 -16.07 38.59 -6.34
C ARG A 55 -15.77 38.63 -4.83
N ALA A 56 -16.63 39.29 -4.05
CA ALA A 56 -16.48 39.40 -2.60
C ALA A 56 -16.71 38.05 -1.90
N GLU A 57 -17.75 37.29 -2.30
CA GLU A 57 -17.99 35.93 -1.81
C GLU A 57 -16.83 35.01 -2.17
N THR A 58 -16.39 35.03 -3.43
CA THR A 58 -15.26 34.23 -3.91
C THR A 58 -14.01 34.48 -3.06
N ALA A 59 -13.70 35.75 -2.78
CA ALA A 59 -12.54 36.12 -1.95
C ALA A 59 -12.66 35.60 -0.51
N LYS A 60 -13.84 35.71 0.12
CA LYS A 60 -14.10 35.18 1.47
C LYS A 60 -13.95 33.66 1.51
N SER A 61 -14.60 32.94 0.61
CA SER A 61 -14.54 31.48 0.54
C SER A 61 -13.15 30.97 0.20
N GLN A 62 -12.40 31.68 -0.65
CA GLN A 62 -11.00 31.37 -0.96
C GLN A 62 -10.10 31.49 0.27
N ALA A 63 -10.33 32.48 1.14
CA ALA A 63 -9.59 32.62 2.39
C ALA A 63 -9.85 31.44 3.34
N GLU A 64 -11.10 30.99 3.46
CA GLU A 64 -11.47 29.82 4.27
C GLU A 64 -10.91 28.50 3.72
N TYR A 65 -10.95 28.30 2.41
CA TYR A 65 -10.32 27.17 1.77
C TYR A 65 -8.81 27.16 2.04
N THR A 66 -8.15 28.31 1.95
CA THR A 66 -6.71 28.42 2.19
C THR A 66 -6.34 28.00 3.61
N LYS A 67 -7.10 28.42 4.62
CA LYS A 67 -6.94 27.97 6.01
C LYS A 67 -7.12 26.45 6.15
N SER A 68 -8.16 25.90 5.52
CA SER A 68 -8.50 24.48 5.60
C SER A 68 -7.49 23.60 4.86
N ASN A 69 -7.01 24.04 3.71
CA ASN A 69 -5.96 23.37 2.94
C ASN A 69 -4.63 23.32 3.71
N LYS A 70 -4.28 24.40 4.44
CA LYS A 70 -3.14 24.39 5.37
C LYS A 70 -3.32 23.35 6.48
N HIS A 71 -4.51 23.26 7.07
CA HIS A 71 -4.82 22.24 8.09
C HIS A 71 -4.71 20.81 7.56
N VAL A 72 -5.28 20.53 6.39
CA VAL A 72 -5.18 19.21 5.74
C VAL A 72 -3.71 18.84 5.52
N LYS A 73 -2.91 19.74 4.96
CA LYS A 73 -1.46 19.49 4.74
C LYS A 73 -0.72 19.21 6.06
N LYS A 74 -1.00 19.96 7.12
CA LYS A 74 -0.41 19.74 8.45
C LYS A 74 -0.82 18.39 9.02
N SER A 75 -2.11 18.05 8.99
CA SER A 75 -2.63 16.79 9.53
C SER A 75 -2.00 15.57 8.84
N ILE A 76 -1.90 15.58 7.51
CA ILE A 76 -1.27 14.52 6.71
C ILE A 76 0.21 14.36 7.10
N ARG A 77 0.94 15.47 7.27
CA ARG A 77 2.34 15.44 7.69
C ARG A 77 2.50 14.85 9.09
N THR A 78 1.68 15.28 10.05
CA THR A 78 1.70 14.75 11.43
C THR A 78 1.36 13.27 11.45
N ASN A 79 0.37 12.85 10.67
CA ASN A 79 -0.05 11.45 10.63
C ASN A 79 1.04 10.54 10.07
N LYS A 80 1.71 10.98 8.99
CA LYS A 80 2.88 10.28 8.44
C LYS A 80 4.00 10.16 9.47
N ARG A 81 4.28 11.22 10.24
CA ARG A 81 5.29 11.18 11.31
C ARG A 81 4.94 10.17 12.40
N LYS A 82 3.70 10.20 12.91
CA LYS A 82 3.23 9.23 13.92
C LYS A 82 3.34 7.79 13.44
N PHE A 83 3.03 7.54 12.17
CA PHE A 83 3.15 6.20 11.61
C PHE A 83 4.60 5.72 11.50
N VAL A 84 5.50 6.61 11.07
CA VAL A 84 6.94 6.34 11.02
C VAL A 84 7.47 6.06 12.43
N GLU A 85 7.10 6.87 13.41
CA GLU A 85 7.47 6.70 14.82
C GLU A 85 6.97 5.37 15.40
N TYR A 86 5.70 5.01 15.16
CA TYR A 86 5.15 3.72 15.56
C TYR A 86 5.93 2.53 14.97
N LEU A 87 6.31 2.61 13.69
CA LEU A 87 7.13 1.58 13.07
C LEU A 87 8.53 1.52 13.70
N SER A 88 9.13 2.67 14.03
CA SER A 88 10.46 2.75 14.66
C SER A 88 10.41 2.04 16.01
N MET A 89 9.43 2.37 16.85
CA MET A 89 9.24 1.76 18.16
C MET A 89 9.04 0.25 18.06
N THR A 90 8.28 -0.21 17.08
CA THR A 90 8.04 -1.64 16.84
C THR A 90 9.33 -2.36 16.45
N ALA A 91 10.13 -1.77 15.56
CA ALA A 91 11.41 -2.32 15.14
C ALA A 91 12.42 -2.37 16.31
N GLU A 92 12.50 -1.30 17.10
CA GLU A 92 13.40 -1.22 18.26
C GLU A 92 13.04 -2.26 19.33
N LYS A 93 11.75 -2.45 19.61
CA LYS A 93 11.27 -3.48 20.52
C LYS A 93 11.63 -4.89 20.02
N ALA A 94 11.37 -5.18 18.75
CA ALA A 94 11.71 -6.47 18.15
C ALA A 94 13.23 -6.74 18.18
N ALA A 95 14.06 -5.72 17.98
CA ALA A 95 15.51 -5.82 18.13
C ALA A 95 15.91 -6.22 19.55
N ARG A 96 15.32 -5.60 20.57
CA ARG A 96 15.58 -5.91 21.98
C ARG A 96 15.15 -7.33 22.37
N GLU A 97 14.05 -7.82 21.79
CA GLU A 97 13.52 -9.16 22.05
C GLU A 97 14.19 -10.26 21.21
N GLY A 98 15.02 -9.89 20.23
CA GLY A 98 15.65 -10.84 19.30
C GLY A 98 14.72 -11.36 18.20
N ASP A 99 13.53 -10.77 18.02
CA ASP A 99 12.59 -11.14 16.96
C ASP A 99 13.04 -10.55 15.61
N THR A 100 13.88 -11.30 14.91
CA THR A 100 14.43 -10.93 13.59
C THR A 100 13.35 -10.81 12.51
N ARG A 101 12.24 -11.55 12.62
CA ARG A 101 11.15 -11.54 11.64
C ARG A 101 10.37 -10.23 11.71
N GLN A 102 9.95 -9.82 12.91
CA GLN A 102 9.23 -8.56 13.08
C GLN A 102 10.10 -7.34 12.77
N LEU A 103 11.38 -7.40 13.13
CA LEU A 103 12.35 -6.37 12.78
C LEU A 103 12.47 -6.20 11.25
N TYR A 104 12.59 -7.31 10.51
CA TYR A 104 12.60 -7.29 9.06
C TYR A 104 11.29 -6.74 8.47
N ASP A 105 10.14 -7.17 8.97
CA ASP A 105 8.84 -6.71 8.47
C ASP A 105 8.60 -5.21 8.72
N ALA A 106 9.00 -4.68 9.88
CA ALA A 106 8.93 -3.26 10.18
C ALA A 106 9.86 -2.45 9.25
N THR A 107 11.10 -2.91 9.09
CA THR A 107 12.10 -2.29 8.20
C THR A 107 11.66 -2.33 6.73
N LYS A 108 11.02 -3.42 6.30
CA LYS A 108 10.42 -3.56 4.97
C LYS A 108 9.27 -2.56 4.76
N LYS A 109 8.44 -2.32 5.78
CA LYS A 109 7.40 -1.27 5.74
C LYS A 109 8.00 0.14 5.70
N PHE A 110 9.16 0.37 6.34
CA PHE A 110 9.90 1.64 6.29
C PHE A 110 10.44 1.98 4.92
N ALA A 111 11.12 1.02 4.28
CA ALA A 111 11.74 1.22 2.98
C ALA A 111 10.72 1.61 1.91
N GLY A 112 9.42 1.34 2.15
CA GLY A 112 8.33 1.79 1.29
C GLY A 112 8.49 1.32 -0.14
N ASN A 113 9.20 0.20 -0.35
CA ASN A 113 9.70 -0.14 -1.66
C ASN A 113 8.55 -0.42 -2.63
N TYR A 114 8.43 0.54 -3.53
CA TYR A 114 7.92 0.45 -4.88
C TYR A 114 8.68 -0.65 -5.61
N GLY A 115 7.95 -1.67 -6.04
CA GLY A 115 8.51 -2.75 -6.81
C GLY A 115 7.59 -3.94 -6.71
N LYS A 116 6.87 -4.22 -7.79
CA LYS A 116 6.28 -5.54 -7.99
C LYS A 116 7.40 -6.56 -7.71
N LEU A 117 7.20 -7.43 -6.72
CA LEU A 117 7.98 -8.66 -6.60
C LEU A 117 7.53 -9.70 -7.64
N GLU A 118 6.77 -9.32 -8.68
CA GLU A 118 6.58 -10.11 -9.90
C GLU A 118 7.88 -10.15 -10.74
N ARG A 119 9.04 -10.34 -10.11
CA ARG A 119 10.14 -11.01 -10.80
C ARG A 119 9.85 -12.49 -10.62
N PRO A 120 9.51 -13.22 -11.69
CA PRO A 120 9.38 -14.67 -11.60
C PRO A 120 10.68 -15.22 -11.03
N VAL A 121 10.59 -15.94 -9.90
CA VAL A 121 11.76 -16.56 -9.27
C VAL A 121 12.22 -17.67 -10.20
N LYS A 122 13.47 -17.59 -10.69
CA LYS A 122 14.05 -18.64 -11.53
C LYS A 122 14.77 -19.67 -10.67
N ASN A 123 14.64 -20.95 -11.00
CA ASN A 123 15.44 -22.01 -10.42
C ASN A 123 16.88 -21.96 -10.98
N LYS A 124 17.78 -22.83 -10.48
CA LYS A 124 19.17 -22.94 -10.94
C LYS A 124 19.27 -23.28 -12.45
N GLU A 125 18.22 -23.87 -13.01
CA GLU A 125 18.07 -24.23 -14.43
C GLU A 125 17.41 -23.12 -15.28
N VAL A 126 17.28 -21.90 -14.74
CA VAL A 126 16.70 -20.73 -15.43
C VAL A 126 15.18 -20.84 -15.73
N LYS A 127 14.51 -21.92 -15.34
CA LYS A 127 13.05 -22.09 -15.45
C LYS A 127 12.33 -21.26 -14.39
N VAL A 128 11.18 -20.71 -14.77
CA VAL A 128 10.33 -19.89 -13.91
C VAL A 128 9.57 -20.78 -12.93
N ILE A 129 9.73 -20.51 -11.63
CA ILE A 129 9.06 -21.22 -10.54
C ILE A 129 7.69 -20.56 -10.29
N THR A 130 6.62 -21.30 -10.54
CA THR A 130 5.23 -20.88 -10.28
C THR A 130 4.68 -21.39 -8.95
N ASN A 131 5.32 -22.40 -8.33
CA ASN A 131 4.86 -23.03 -7.09
C ASN A 131 5.50 -22.41 -5.82
N THR A 132 4.68 -22.18 -4.78
CA THR A 132 5.08 -21.57 -3.50
C THR A 132 6.05 -22.45 -2.68
N GLU A 133 5.90 -23.77 -2.72
CA GLU A 133 6.78 -24.71 -2.00
C GLU A 133 8.21 -24.70 -2.58
N GLU A 134 8.31 -24.70 -3.91
CA GLU A 134 9.58 -24.64 -4.63
C GLU A 134 10.32 -23.31 -4.41
N GLN A 135 9.58 -22.21 -4.25
CA GLN A 135 10.18 -20.92 -3.90
C GLN A 135 10.82 -20.95 -2.51
N GLN A 136 10.23 -21.67 -1.54
CA GLN A 136 10.79 -21.83 -0.20
C GLN A 136 12.02 -22.74 -0.23
N ASN A 137 11.96 -23.85 -0.99
CA ASN A 137 13.05 -24.81 -1.11
C ASN A 137 14.31 -24.25 -1.78
N ARG A 138 14.20 -23.22 -2.65
CA ARG A 138 15.37 -22.52 -3.22
C ARG A 138 16.28 -21.89 -2.16
N PHE A 139 15.72 -21.45 -1.05
CA PHE A 139 16.46 -20.78 0.02
C PHE A 139 16.89 -21.73 1.13
N LEU A 140 16.54 -23.02 1.04
CA LEU A 140 17.02 -24.04 1.96
C LEU A 140 18.36 -24.60 1.46
N PRO A 141 19.35 -24.80 2.35
CA PRO A 141 20.60 -25.45 1.98
C PRO A 141 20.32 -26.91 1.56
N GLU A 142 20.68 -27.26 0.33
CA GLU A 142 20.68 -28.65 -0.15
C GLU A 142 21.74 -29.42 0.65
N GLY A 143 21.32 -30.17 1.66
CA GLY A 143 22.25 -30.94 2.49
C GLY A 143 21.71 -31.63 3.73
N THR A 144 20.44 -31.49 4.11
CA THR A 144 19.84 -32.25 5.23
C THR A 144 18.81 -33.25 4.74
N GLY A 145 19.17 -33.99 3.68
CA GLY A 145 18.38 -35.06 3.11
C GLY A 145 19.10 -36.41 3.14
N ASP A 146 20.05 -36.61 4.05
CA ASP A 146 20.65 -37.92 4.29
C ASP A 146 19.77 -38.71 5.27
N PRO A 147 19.06 -39.78 4.84
CA PRO A 147 18.19 -40.56 5.71
C PRO A 147 18.95 -41.41 6.74
N LEU A 148 20.28 -41.39 6.74
CA LEU A 148 21.14 -42.25 7.57
C LEU A 148 21.62 -41.60 8.87
N LEU A 149 21.19 -40.37 9.19
CA LEU A 149 21.62 -39.66 10.41
C LEU A 149 20.57 -39.62 11.54
N LEU A 150 19.41 -40.25 11.36
CA LEU A 150 18.36 -40.29 12.39
C LEU A 150 18.56 -41.36 13.48
N ASP A 151 19.55 -42.25 13.35
CA ASP A 151 19.75 -43.36 14.31
C ASP A 151 20.87 -43.16 15.35
N ARG A 152 21.42 -41.93 15.47
CA ARG A 152 22.45 -41.61 16.49
C ARG A 152 21.99 -40.69 17.63
N LYS A 153 20.68 -40.43 17.76
CA LYS A 153 20.13 -39.63 18.86
C LYS A 153 19.22 -40.39 19.83
N ALA A 154 19.33 -41.72 19.86
CA ALA A 154 18.71 -42.57 20.87
C ALA A 154 19.75 -43.48 21.53
N ARG A 155 20.61 -42.90 22.37
CA ARG A 155 21.30 -43.53 23.52
C ARG A 155 21.77 -42.45 24.47
#